data_AF-A0A520AEP7-F1
#
_entry.id   AF-A0A520AEP7-F1
#
_cell.length_a   1.000
_cell.length_b   1.000
_cell.length_c   1.000
_cell.angle_alpha   90.00
_cell.angle_beta   90.00
_cell.angle_gamma   90.00
#
_symmetry.space_group_name_H-M   'P 1'
#
loop_
_entity.id
_entity.type
_entity.pdbx_description
1 polymer ?
#
loop_
_entity_poly.entity_id
_entity_poly.type
_entity_poly.pdbx_seq_one_letter_code
_entity_poly.pdbx_strand_id
1 'polypeptide(L)'
;MKKIIFTLLCLTLVLSTVSAQKGIDFRRIFAAGNKMQMYLDSSAKNVSYALGPPNQPLTSFNYLPDVKNVSIRISFRKNINVEDYRYTILVDNKPILLNKSINTAQLEETHAGGDEELFNSFSFGIFSVKDKIITIMTYDVKKPQDVYKTVFYGKQIPKAKVSAFSKRFKTDYGVDYNWIKDPNEKTKLTLTEEEDELTIVKDISEIDYLYYTIVKDKQTDKVIFESTIWKYGGVITEAHEPLPNISIDKAIFKKSGDYEIIIQPRIKFDLSPKEIEKYITRYTLSVTLSDKNYTKKELFIYGFIVAATIGLIFLVILYYNKKRNKQKIAEQEQLKNTAKHQLNAVRSQLNPHFLFNALSGIQNLMNKNEMDNANKYLSKFARLTRNVLDDKELISLSQEKTLLDDYLQMEQL
;
A
#
# COMPACT_ATOMS: atom_id res chain seq x y z
N MET A 1 46.36 36.66 -68.34
CA MET A 1 44.92 36.30 -68.23
C MET A 1 44.65 34.79 -68.20
N LYS A 2 45.27 33.94 -69.04
CA LYS A 2 45.01 32.48 -69.05
C LYS A 2 45.35 31.73 -67.75
N LYS A 3 46.40 32.10 -67.01
CA LYS A 3 46.75 31.44 -65.74
C LYS A 3 45.74 31.69 -64.61
N ILE A 4 45.20 32.90 -64.49
CA ILE A 4 44.22 33.27 -63.45
C ILE A 4 42.86 32.59 -63.68
N ILE A 5 42.44 32.49 -64.95
CA ILE A 5 41.21 31.75 -65.33
C ILE A 5 41.35 30.27 -64.99
N PHE A 6 42.52 29.67 -65.22
CA PHE A 6 42.76 28.26 -64.88
C PHE A 6 42.80 28.02 -63.37
N THR A 7 43.31 28.96 -62.57
CA THR A 7 43.29 28.85 -61.10
C THR A 7 41.87 29.01 -60.55
N LEU A 8 41.06 29.92 -61.12
CA LEU A 8 39.66 30.10 -60.72
C LEU A 8 38.78 28.88 -61.13
N LEU A 9 39.09 28.26 -62.28
CA LEU A 9 38.41 27.05 -62.74
C LEU A 9 38.78 25.83 -61.88
N CYS A 10 40.05 25.69 -61.47
CA CYS A 10 40.45 24.68 -60.50
C CYS A 10 39.85 24.94 -59.11
N LEU A 11 39.73 26.20 -58.67
CA LEU A 11 39.10 26.51 -57.37
C LEU A 11 37.60 26.19 -57.39
N THR A 12 36.90 26.47 -58.49
CA THR A 12 35.47 26.14 -58.67
C THR A 12 35.24 24.64 -58.84
N LEU A 13 36.14 23.92 -59.53
CA LEU A 13 36.09 22.46 -59.61
C LEU A 13 36.41 21.81 -58.25
N VAL A 14 37.39 22.31 -57.50
CA VAL A 14 37.72 21.80 -56.15
C VAL A 14 36.61 22.13 -55.14
N LEU A 15 35.97 23.31 -55.24
CA LEU A 15 34.78 23.66 -54.44
C LEU A 15 33.55 22.81 -54.82
N SER A 16 33.42 22.38 -56.08
CA SER A 16 32.35 21.47 -56.51
C SER A 16 32.59 20.01 -56.12
N THR A 17 33.85 19.57 -55.98
CA THR A 17 34.17 18.23 -55.46
C THR A 17 34.14 18.14 -53.94
N VAL A 18 34.20 19.28 -53.23
CA VAL A 18 33.98 19.36 -51.78
C VAL A 18 32.48 19.51 -51.43
N SER A 19 31.62 19.68 -52.45
CA SER A 19 30.16 19.78 -52.27
C SER A 19 29.39 18.81 -53.15
N ALA A 20 29.44 17.51 -52.85
CA ALA A 20 28.41 16.56 -53.28
C ALA A 20 28.36 15.22 -52.51
N GLN A 21 28.89 15.11 -51.28
CA GLN A 21 28.65 13.92 -50.45
C GLN A 21 27.31 14.07 -49.69
N LYS A 22 26.20 14.22 -50.44
CA LYS A 22 24.81 14.38 -49.94
C LYS A 22 24.59 15.41 -48.79
N GLY A 23 25.50 16.35 -48.57
CA GLY A 23 25.42 17.34 -47.50
C GLY A 23 25.75 16.82 -46.08
N ILE A 24 26.36 15.64 -45.94
CA ILE A 24 26.79 15.05 -44.66
C ILE A 24 28.03 15.78 -44.12
N ASP A 25 28.03 16.17 -42.84
CA ASP A 25 29.22 16.69 -42.17
C ASP A 25 29.97 15.58 -41.44
N PHE A 26 31.01 15.03 -42.08
CA PHE A 26 31.82 13.95 -41.52
C PHE A 26 32.71 14.38 -40.34
N ARG A 27 32.77 15.67 -39.99
CA ARG A 27 33.50 16.15 -38.82
C ARG A 27 32.71 15.99 -37.53
N ARG A 28 31.39 15.93 -37.61
CA ARG A 28 30.50 15.81 -36.44
C ARG A 28 29.98 14.39 -36.33
N ILE A 29 30.47 13.67 -35.32
CA ILE A 29 30.14 12.27 -35.07
C ILE A 29 29.16 12.19 -33.92
N PHE A 30 28.11 11.39 -34.09
CA PHE A 30 27.16 11.05 -33.03
C PHE A 30 27.23 9.55 -32.75
N ALA A 31 27.16 9.17 -31.48
CA ALA A 31 26.94 7.77 -31.12
C ALA A 31 25.53 7.36 -31.58
N ALA A 32 25.41 6.21 -32.24
CA ALA A 32 24.11 5.66 -32.64
C ALA A 32 23.67 4.48 -31.75
N GLY A 33 24.53 4.03 -30.83
CA GLY A 33 24.34 2.85 -29.99
C GLY A 33 24.84 1.57 -30.65
N ASN A 34 24.98 0.48 -29.88
CA ASN A 34 25.41 -0.85 -30.38
C ASN A 34 26.69 -0.83 -31.24
N LYS A 35 27.74 -0.11 -30.80
CA LYS A 35 29.02 0.10 -31.52
C LYS A 35 28.89 0.91 -32.83
N MET A 36 27.72 1.47 -33.11
CA MET A 36 27.49 2.29 -34.30
C MET A 36 27.72 3.77 -34.02
N GLN A 37 28.19 4.45 -35.05
CA GLN A 37 28.30 5.89 -35.14
C GLN A 37 27.52 6.37 -36.36
N MET A 38 27.04 7.61 -36.29
CA MET A 38 26.36 8.25 -37.39
C MET A 38 26.89 9.66 -37.65
N TYR A 39 26.86 10.04 -38.92
CA TYR A 39 27.18 11.37 -39.40
C TYR A 39 25.92 11.92 -40.06
N LEU A 40 25.57 13.15 -39.68
CA LEU A 40 24.33 13.78 -40.09
C LEU A 40 24.62 14.91 -41.08
N ASP A 41 23.62 15.26 -41.87
CA ASP A 41 23.69 16.44 -42.71
C ASP A 41 23.53 17.74 -41.92
N SER A 42 23.80 18.86 -42.60
CA SER A 42 23.70 20.21 -42.01
C SER A 42 22.29 20.61 -41.57
N SER A 43 21.24 19.86 -41.94
CA SER A 43 19.88 20.11 -41.44
C SER A 43 19.62 19.55 -40.05
N ALA A 44 20.54 18.79 -39.46
CA ALA A 44 20.42 18.24 -38.11
C ALA A 44 20.37 19.35 -37.02
N LYS A 45 19.16 19.73 -36.61
CA LYS A 45 18.91 20.66 -35.51
C LYS A 45 18.51 19.92 -34.23
N ASN A 46 17.44 19.13 -34.31
CA ASN A 46 16.98 18.30 -33.19
C ASN A 46 17.48 16.88 -33.35
N VAL A 47 18.39 16.46 -32.46
CA VAL A 47 18.99 15.13 -32.48
C VAL A 47 18.96 14.52 -31.09
N SER A 48 18.19 13.46 -30.92
CA SER A 48 18.26 12.60 -29.73
C SER A 48 18.85 11.26 -30.15
N TYR A 49 19.97 10.86 -29.57
CA TYR A 49 20.76 9.73 -30.08
C TYR A 49 21.10 8.71 -28.98
N ALA A 50 21.35 7.47 -29.40
CA ALA A 50 21.69 6.35 -28.54
C ALA A 50 20.71 6.14 -27.35
N LEU A 51 19.41 6.40 -27.56
CA LEU A 51 18.38 6.18 -26.54
C LEU A 51 18.11 4.68 -26.40
N GLY A 52 18.38 4.11 -25.23
CA GLY A 52 18.05 2.71 -24.91
C GLY A 52 16.64 2.59 -24.33
N PRO A 53 15.66 1.98 -25.02
CA PRO A 53 14.35 1.76 -24.44
C PRO A 53 14.46 0.75 -23.27
N PRO A 54 13.83 1.03 -22.12
CA PRO A 54 14.03 0.22 -20.90
C PRO A 54 13.62 -1.25 -21.05
N ASN A 55 12.68 -1.55 -21.94
CA ASN A 55 12.16 -2.90 -22.16
C ASN A 55 12.78 -3.60 -23.38
N GLN A 56 13.76 -2.98 -24.04
CA GLN A 56 14.46 -3.54 -25.19
C GLN A 56 15.97 -3.30 -25.05
N PRO A 57 16.67 -4.06 -24.18
CA PRO A 57 18.06 -3.77 -23.78
C PRO A 57 19.07 -3.83 -24.92
N LEU A 58 18.78 -4.57 -26.00
CA LEU A 58 19.62 -4.65 -27.20
C LEU A 58 19.19 -3.66 -28.29
N THR A 59 18.25 -2.76 -27.99
CA THR A 59 17.75 -1.75 -28.93
C THR A 59 18.32 -0.37 -28.61
N SER A 60 18.79 0.33 -29.64
CA SER A 60 19.16 1.74 -29.60
C SER A 60 18.28 2.53 -30.56
N PHE A 61 17.75 3.67 -30.10
CA PHE A 61 16.86 4.53 -30.87
C PHE A 61 17.50 5.92 -31.08
N ASN A 62 17.43 6.40 -32.31
CA ASN A 62 17.95 7.70 -32.72
C ASN A 62 16.82 8.49 -33.40
N TYR A 63 16.41 9.61 -32.79
CA TYR A 63 15.39 10.52 -33.30
C TYR A 63 16.03 11.63 -34.13
N LEU A 64 15.70 11.68 -35.42
CA LEU A 64 16.34 12.51 -36.44
C LEU A 64 15.31 13.26 -37.31
N PRO A 65 14.35 14.01 -36.72
CA PRO A 65 13.20 14.58 -37.45
C PRO A 65 13.59 15.59 -38.54
N ASP A 66 14.72 16.27 -38.39
CA ASP A 66 15.16 17.34 -39.31
C ASP A 66 16.19 16.84 -40.34
N VAL A 67 16.67 15.61 -40.21
CA VAL A 67 17.79 15.08 -41.00
C VAL A 67 17.28 14.50 -42.32
N LYS A 68 17.91 14.85 -43.44
CA LYS A 68 17.57 14.27 -44.76
C LYS A 68 18.32 13.00 -45.03
N ASN A 69 19.62 13.00 -44.76
CA ASN A 69 20.52 11.88 -44.98
C ASN A 69 21.36 11.59 -43.74
N VAL A 70 21.61 10.31 -43.49
CA VAL A 70 22.47 9.82 -42.41
C VAL A 70 23.49 8.84 -42.99
N SER A 71 24.77 9.04 -42.68
CA SER A 71 25.82 8.04 -42.91
C SER A 71 25.99 7.21 -41.66
N ILE A 72 25.98 5.88 -41.78
CA ILE A 72 26.04 4.99 -40.62
C ILE A 72 27.25 4.09 -40.73
N ARG A 73 28.00 3.97 -39.64
CA ARG A 73 29.18 3.10 -39.52
C ARG A 73 29.10 2.25 -38.26
N ILE A 74 29.71 1.08 -38.27
CA ILE A 74 29.95 0.25 -37.07
C ILE A 74 31.45 0.09 -36.87
N SER A 75 31.90 0.18 -35.63
CA SER A 75 33.31 0.10 -35.29
C SER A 75 33.61 -1.11 -34.40
N PHE A 76 34.68 -1.83 -34.72
CA PHE A 76 35.14 -3.02 -34.03
C PHE A 76 36.56 -2.80 -33.50
N ARG A 77 36.82 -3.27 -32.28
CA ARG A 77 38.20 -3.39 -31.80
C ARG A 77 38.97 -4.37 -32.68
N LYS A 78 40.28 -4.15 -32.83
CA LYS A 78 41.16 -4.96 -33.69
C LYS A 78 41.17 -6.46 -33.37
N ASN A 79 40.87 -6.83 -32.12
CA ASN A 79 40.83 -8.22 -31.67
C ASN A 79 39.50 -8.95 -31.96
N ILE A 80 38.51 -8.28 -32.55
CA ILE A 80 37.21 -8.88 -32.86
C ILE A 80 37.25 -9.48 -34.28
N ASN A 81 36.81 -10.74 -34.40
CA ASN A 81 36.61 -11.35 -35.71
C ASN A 81 35.35 -10.78 -36.38
N VAL A 82 35.53 -9.80 -37.27
CA VAL A 82 34.41 -9.13 -37.95
C VAL A 82 33.65 -10.04 -38.92
N GLU A 83 34.28 -11.12 -39.41
CA GLU A 83 33.67 -12.05 -40.36
C GLU A 83 32.55 -12.89 -39.73
N ASP A 84 32.53 -12.98 -38.40
CA ASP A 84 31.49 -13.63 -37.62
C ASP A 84 30.23 -12.74 -37.49
N TYR A 85 30.31 -11.46 -37.83
CA TYR A 85 29.15 -10.57 -37.73
C TYR A 85 28.24 -10.67 -38.95
N ARG A 86 26.95 -10.60 -38.69
CA ARG A 86 25.90 -10.50 -39.70
C ARG A 86 25.08 -9.25 -39.47
N TYR A 87 24.55 -8.69 -40.55
CA TYR A 87 23.67 -7.54 -40.48
C TYR A 87 22.48 -7.65 -41.43
N THR A 88 21.39 -6.99 -41.04
CA THR A 88 20.16 -6.82 -41.81
C THR A 88 19.79 -5.35 -41.79
N ILE A 89 19.38 -4.80 -42.94
CA ILE A 89 18.94 -3.41 -43.05
C ILE A 89 17.49 -3.40 -43.53
N LEU A 90 16.64 -2.71 -42.76
CA LEU A 90 15.25 -2.47 -43.07
C LEU A 90 15.04 -0.97 -43.35
N VAL A 91 14.20 -0.66 -44.33
CA VAL A 91 13.67 0.69 -44.57
C VAL A 91 12.15 0.59 -44.47
N ASP A 92 11.56 1.36 -43.55
CA ASP A 92 10.13 1.32 -43.24
C ASP A 92 9.64 -0.12 -42.99
N ASN A 93 10.38 -0.83 -42.14
CA ASN A 93 10.20 -2.24 -41.76
C ASN A 93 10.26 -3.25 -42.91
N LYS A 94 10.64 -2.84 -44.12
CA LYS A 94 10.86 -3.72 -45.27
C LYS A 94 12.34 -4.00 -45.46
N PRO A 95 12.76 -5.27 -45.61
CA PRO A 95 14.16 -5.60 -45.77
C PRO A 95 14.68 -5.18 -47.15
N ILE A 96 15.80 -4.45 -47.14
CA ILE A 96 16.58 -4.17 -48.36
C ILE A 96 17.84 -5.03 -48.44
N LEU A 97 18.37 -5.44 -47.29
CA LEU A 97 19.49 -6.35 -47.15
C LEU A 97 19.20 -7.30 -45.99
N LEU A 98 19.37 -8.60 -46.22
CA LEU A 98 19.11 -9.65 -45.24
C LEU A 98 20.38 -10.45 -44.99
N ASN A 99 20.75 -10.59 -43.71
CA ASN A 99 21.78 -11.51 -43.24
C ASN A 99 23.09 -11.44 -44.03
N LYS A 100 23.60 -10.22 -44.26
CA LYS A 100 24.86 -9.99 -44.97
C LYS A 100 26.04 -10.08 -44.00
N SER A 101 27.14 -10.66 -44.44
CA SER A 101 28.41 -10.63 -43.72
C SER A 101 29.09 -9.27 -43.89
N ILE A 102 29.95 -8.92 -42.94
CA ILE A 102 30.82 -7.74 -43.06
C ILE A 102 31.99 -8.09 -43.99
N ASN A 103 32.16 -7.29 -45.05
CA ASN A 103 33.25 -7.48 -46.00
C ASN A 103 34.54 -6.86 -45.43
N THR A 104 35.52 -7.70 -45.11
CA THR A 104 36.82 -7.28 -44.56
C THR A 104 37.61 -6.36 -45.48
N ALA A 105 37.43 -6.48 -46.80
CA ALA A 105 38.09 -5.61 -47.79
C ALA A 105 37.56 -4.17 -47.80
N GLN A 106 36.40 -3.91 -47.16
CA GLN A 106 35.77 -2.59 -47.07
C GLN A 106 35.97 -1.95 -45.68
N LEU A 107 36.84 -2.51 -44.85
CA LEU A 107 37.15 -1.94 -43.55
C LEU A 107 38.10 -0.74 -43.69
N GLU A 108 37.79 0.32 -42.95
CA GLU A 108 38.64 1.49 -42.80
C GLU A 108 39.16 1.56 -41.36
N GLU A 109 40.43 1.95 -41.18
CA GLU A 109 40.94 2.22 -39.84
C GLU A 109 40.46 3.59 -39.37
N THR A 110 39.87 3.64 -38.19
CA THR A 110 39.35 4.89 -37.61
C THR A 110 39.70 4.98 -36.13
N HIS A 111 40.00 6.19 -35.67
CA HIS A 111 40.04 6.49 -34.24
C HIS A 111 38.59 6.65 -33.74
N ALA A 112 38.14 5.74 -32.89
CA ALA A 112 36.78 5.74 -32.35
C ALA A 112 36.81 5.68 -30.82
N GLY A 113 37.34 6.74 -30.20
CA GLY A 113 37.52 6.87 -28.76
C GLY A 113 38.61 7.90 -28.49
N GLY A 114 38.54 8.63 -27.38
CA GLY A 114 39.48 9.72 -27.05
C GLY A 114 40.94 9.29 -26.82
N ASP A 115 41.25 7.99 -26.93
CA ASP A 115 42.59 7.42 -26.81
C ASP A 115 43.08 6.92 -28.19
N GLU A 116 44.39 6.73 -28.34
CA GLU A 116 45.07 6.28 -29.57
C GLU A 116 44.64 4.87 -30.09
N GLU A 117 43.58 4.27 -29.55
CA GLU A 117 43.06 2.96 -29.94
C GLU A 117 42.45 3.00 -31.36
N LEU A 118 43.02 2.21 -32.27
CA LEU A 118 42.55 2.04 -33.64
C LEU A 118 41.41 1.01 -33.70
N PHE A 119 40.36 1.35 -34.45
CA PHE A 119 39.21 0.47 -34.70
C PHE A 119 39.13 0.11 -36.18
N ASN A 120 38.64 -1.10 -36.47
CA ASN A 120 38.17 -1.47 -37.81
C ASN A 120 36.73 -0.98 -37.97
N SER A 121 36.49 -0.05 -38.88
CA SER A 121 35.17 0.52 -39.14
C SER A 121 34.61 0.02 -40.47
N PHE A 122 33.33 -0.37 -40.44
CA PHE A 122 32.57 -0.73 -41.64
C PHE A 122 31.47 0.29 -41.86
N SER A 123 31.37 0.81 -43.09
CA SER A 123 30.31 1.74 -43.49
C SER A 123 29.11 0.98 -44.05
N PHE A 124 27.93 1.17 -43.45
CA PHE A 124 26.67 0.71 -44.04
C PHE A 124 26.21 1.61 -45.19
N GLY A 125 26.85 2.76 -45.39
CA GLY A 125 26.53 3.74 -46.43
C GLY A 125 25.67 4.90 -45.93
N ILE A 126 25.15 5.65 -46.90
CA ILE A 126 24.34 6.86 -46.67
C ILE A 126 22.88 6.57 -47.03
N PHE A 127 21.99 6.74 -46.06
CA PHE A 127 20.56 6.50 -46.19
C PHE A 127 19.79 7.82 -46.15
N SER A 128 18.73 7.92 -46.95
CA SER A 128 17.75 9.00 -46.79
C SER A 128 16.79 8.62 -45.65
N VAL A 129 16.78 9.41 -44.58
CA VAL A 129 16.04 9.11 -43.34
C VAL A 129 14.81 10.00 -43.15
N LYS A 130 14.70 11.12 -43.87
CA LYS A 130 13.54 12.01 -43.79
C LYS A 130 12.25 11.25 -44.07
N ASP A 131 11.30 11.35 -43.14
CA ASP A 131 9.99 10.70 -43.17
C ASP A 131 10.06 9.16 -43.27
N LYS A 132 11.20 8.57 -42.90
CA LYS A 132 11.46 7.13 -42.97
C LYS A 132 12.04 6.58 -41.68
N ILE A 133 11.99 5.26 -41.55
CA ILE A 133 12.68 4.51 -40.50
C ILE A 133 13.74 3.64 -41.13
N ILE A 134 14.99 3.79 -40.70
CA ILE A 134 16.07 2.87 -41.03
C ILE A 134 16.36 2.02 -39.79
N THR A 135 16.27 0.71 -39.92
CA THR A 135 16.64 -0.20 -38.84
C THR A 135 17.81 -1.07 -39.29
N ILE A 136 18.89 -1.05 -38.53
CA ILE A 136 20.03 -1.94 -38.74
C ILE A 136 20.06 -2.93 -37.59
N MET A 137 19.96 -4.22 -37.91
CA MET A 137 20.11 -5.30 -36.95
C MET A 137 21.48 -5.95 -37.15
N THR A 138 22.24 -6.15 -36.08
CA THR A 138 23.56 -6.78 -36.11
C THR A 138 23.65 -7.86 -35.05
N TYR A 139 24.29 -8.98 -35.36
CA TYR A 139 24.57 -10.04 -34.39
C TYR A 139 25.85 -10.78 -34.77
N ASP A 140 26.43 -11.45 -33.78
CA ASP A 140 27.56 -12.37 -33.95
C ASP A 140 27.00 -13.79 -34.17
N VAL A 141 27.44 -14.51 -35.20
CA VAL A 141 26.97 -15.88 -35.47
C VAL A 141 27.26 -16.86 -34.33
N LYS A 142 28.24 -16.56 -33.47
CA LYS A 142 28.54 -17.34 -32.26
C LYS A 142 27.53 -17.09 -31.14
N LYS A 143 26.79 -15.98 -31.20
CA LYS A 143 25.74 -15.57 -30.25
C LYS A 143 24.50 -15.09 -31.01
N PRO A 144 23.81 -15.98 -31.76
CA PRO A 144 22.73 -15.58 -32.66
C PRO A 144 21.48 -15.06 -31.92
N GLN A 145 21.39 -15.29 -30.60
CA GLN A 145 20.32 -14.77 -29.74
C GLN A 145 20.49 -13.26 -29.46
N ASP A 146 21.72 -12.75 -29.48
CA ASP A 146 22.07 -11.38 -29.10
C ASP A 146 21.95 -10.45 -30.31
N VAL A 147 20.71 -10.23 -30.75
CA VAL A 147 20.45 -9.36 -31.91
C VAL A 147 20.31 -7.90 -31.48
N TYR A 148 21.34 -7.12 -31.78
CA TYR A 148 21.37 -5.69 -31.55
C TYR A 148 20.57 -4.97 -32.63
N LYS A 149 19.59 -4.16 -32.23
CA LYS A 149 18.73 -3.38 -33.13
C LYS A 149 19.05 -1.90 -32.98
N THR A 150 19.42 -1.23 -34.05
CA THR A 150 19.65 0.23 -34.05
C THR A 150 18.67 0.89 -35.01
N VAL A 151 17.83 1.77 -34.48
CA VAL A 151 16.75 2.44 -35.21
C VAL A 151 17.11 3.90 -35.41
N PHE A 152 16.98 4.38 -36.65
CA PHE A 152 17.12 5.77 -37.06
C PHE A 152 15.77 6.23 -37.58
N TYR A 153 15.11 7.10 -36.82
CA TYR A 153 13.72 7.50 -37.02
C TYR A 153 13.66 8.97 -37.46
N GLY A 154 13.39 9.21 -38.74
CA GLY A 154 13.28 10.56 -39.30
C GLY A 154 11.84 11.01 -39.57
N LYS A 155 10.85 10.24 -39.10
CA LYS A 155 9.44 10.66 -39.08
C LYS A 155 9.19 11.58 -37.88
N GLN A 156 8.09 12.34 -37.91
CA GLN A 156 7.59 13.00 -36.71
C GLN A 156 7.01 11.94 -35.74
N ILE A 157 7.15 12.18 -34.45
CA ILE A 157 6.56 11.29 -33.44
C ILE A 157 5.06 11.57 -33.37
N PRO A 158 4.20 10.57 -33.58
CA PRO A 158 2.77 10.79 -33.46
C PRO A 158 2.38 11.05 -32.01
N LYS A 159 1.28 11.78 -31.80
CA LYS A 159 0.63 11.81 -30.49
C LYS A 159 -0.05 10.47 -30.24
N ALA A 160 0.11 9.89 -29.06
CA ALA A 160 -0.47 8.58 -28.75
C ALA A 160 -2.01 8.63 -28.79
N LYS A 161 -2.65 7.74 -29.54
CA LYS A 161 -4.12 7.64 -29.54
C LYS A 161 -4.54 6.52 -28.58
N VAL A 162 -5.46 6.81 -27.67
CA VAL A 162 -6.13 5.76 -26.89
C VAL A 162 -7.29 5.23 -27.72
N SER A 163 -7.22 3.96 -28.07
CA SER A 163 -8.25 3.25 -28.84
C SER A 163 -9.43 2.85 -27.96
N ALA A 164 -9.18 2.49 -26.70
CA ALA A 164 -10.24 2.19 -25.75
C ALA A 164 -9.79 2.29 -24.29
N PHE A 165 -10.77 2.46 -23.40
CA PHE A 165 -10.63 2.11 -21.99
C PHE A 165 -11.53 0.91 -21.69
N SER A 166 -11.09 0.07 -20.76
CA SER A 166 -11.90 -1.00 -20.20
C SER A 166 -11.89 -0.93 -18.69
N LYS A 167 -13.04 -1.14 -18.05
CA LYS A 167 -13.14 -1.26 -16.59
C LYS A 167 -13.59 -2.66 -16.25
N ARG A 168 -12.77 -3.41 -15.52
CA ARG A 168 -13.10 -4.76 -15.08
C ARG A 168 -13.91 -4.71 -13.80
N PHE A 169 -14.97 -5.51 -13.72
CA PHE A 169 -15.76 -5.71 -12.52
C PHE A 169 -16.04 -7.20 -12.31
N LYS A 170 -16.36 -7.58 -11.07
CA LYS A 170 -16.67 -8.98 -10.71
C LYS A 170 -18.13 -9.29 -10.97
N THR A 171 -18.39 -10.52 -11.41
CA THR A 171 -19.72 -11.07 -11.59
C THR A 171 -19.83 -12.40 -10.85
N ASP A 172 -21.05 -12.94 -10.69
CA ASP A 172 -21.27 -14.23 -10.01
C ASP A 172 -20.53 -15.41 -10.68
N TYR A 173 -20.17 -15.25 -11.97
CA TYR A 173 -19.53 -16.29 -12.78
C TYR A 173 -18.07 -15.96 -13.15
N GLY A 174 -17.50 -14.88 -12.61
CA GLY A 174 -16.11 -14.48 -12.88
C GLY A 174 -15.91 -12.97 -12.94
N VAL A 175 -15.48 -12.47 -14.10
CA VAL A 175 -15.24 -11.05 -14.37
C VAL A 175 -15.87 -10.65 -15.70
N ASP A 176 -16.29 -9.40 -15.78
CA ASP A 176 -16.78 -8.79 -17.01
C ASP A 176 -16.19 -7.36 -17.15
N TYR A 177 -16.38 -6.75 -18.31
CA TYR A 177 -15.67 -5.55 -18.74
C TYR A 177 -16.59 -4.52 -19.37
N ASN A 178 -16.55 -3.29 -18.86
CA ASN A 178 -17.22 -2.16 -19.48
C ASN A 178 -16.25 -1.39 -20.37
N TRP A 179 -16.53 -1.33 -21.67
CA TRP A 179 -15.65 -0.77 -22.69
C TRP A 179 -16.09 0.61 -23.16
N ILE A 180 -15.15 1.54 -23.23
CA ILE A 180 -15.30 2.85 -23.85
C ILE A 180 -14.36 2.90 -25.05
N LYS A 181 -14.93 2.80 -26.26
CA LYS A 181 -14.16 2.80 -27.52
C LYS A 181 -14.00 4.21 -28.08
N ASP A 182 -12.87 4.45 -28.75
CA ASP A 182 -12.48 5.72 -29.37
C ASP A 182 -12.76 6.97 -28.49
N PRO A 183 -12.25 6.98 -27.24
CA PRO A 183 -12.43 8.13 -26.36
C PRO A 183 -11.71 9.36 -26.94
N ASN A 184 -12.32 10.53 -26.80
CA ASN A 184 -11.66 11.81 -27.03
C ASN A 184 -11.04 12.36 -25.75
N GLU A 185 -10.14 13.35 -25.82
CA GLU A 185 -9.44 13.91 -24.63
C GLU A 185 -10.35 14.52 -23.56
N LYS A 186 -11.61 14.85 -23.90
CA LYS A 186 -12.61 15.34 -22.94
C LYS A 186 -13.36 14.20 -22.25
N THR A 187 -13.11 12.96 -22.64
CA THR A 187 -13.75 11.77 -22.03
C THR A 187 -13.34 11.70 -20.58
N LYS A 188 -14.32 11.89 -19.71
CA LYS A 188 -14.16 11.71 -18.27
C LYS A 188 -14.43 10.26 -17.93
N LEU A 189 -13.43 9.59 -17.36
CA LEU A 189 -13.56 8.21 -16.90
C LEU A 189 -14.03 8.22 -15.45
N THR A 190 -14.80 7.21 -15.06
CA THR A 190 -15.20 7.04 -13.67
C THR A 190 -14.99 5.60 -13.24
N LEU A 191 -14.19 5.42 -12.19
CA LEU A 191 -13.96 4.15 -11.51
C LEU A 191 -14.66 4.19 -10.15
N THR A 192 -15.60 3.27 -9.93
CA THR A 192 -16.42 3.16 -8.73
C THR A 192 -16.00 1.94 -7.89
N GLU A 193 -16.80 1.55 -6.91
CA GLU A 193 -16.58 0.34 -6.10
C GLU A 193 -16.79 -0.98 -6.84
N GLU A 194 -17.58 -0.96 -7.90
CA GLU A 194 -17.87 -2.18 -8.66
C GLU A 194 -16.65 -2.65 -9.46
N GLU A 195 -15.81 -1.70 -9.90
CA GLU A 195 -14.67 -1.98 -10.77
C GLU A 195 -13.37 -2.10 -9.98
N ASP A 196 -12.54 -3.09 -10.31
CA ASP A 196 -11.28 -3.38 -9.63
C ASP A 196 -10.02 -3.15 -10.49
N GLU A 197 -10.18 -2.93 -11.80
CA GLU A 197 -9.07 -2.67 -12.72
C GLU A 197 -9.48 -1.73 -13.85
N LEU A 198 -8.59 -0.82 -14.23
CA LEU A 198 -8.69 0.02 -15.42
C LEU A 198 -7.66 -0.45 -16.46
N THR A 199 -8.11 -0.86 -17.63
CA THR A 199 -7.24 -1.12 -18.78
C THR A 199 -7.26 0.05 -19.75
N ILE A 200 -6.08 0.51 -20.16
CA ILE A 200 -5.89 1.53 -21.19
C ILE A 200 -5.36 0.82 -22.44
N VAL A 201 -6.03 0.99 -23.57
CA VAL A 201 -5.65 0.39 -24.86
C VAL A 201 -5.23 1.50 -25.81
N LYS A 202 -4.01 1.40 -26.30
CA LYS A 202 -3.41 2.36 -27.24
C LYS A 202 -3.53 1.83 -28.69
N ASP A 203 -3.49 2.73 -29.66
CA ASP A 203 -3.22 2.40 -31.06
C ASP A 203 -1.83 1.77 -31.25
N ILE A 204 -1.64 1.01 -32.33
CA ILE A 204 -0.33 0.44 -32.69
C ILE A 204 0.53 1.53 -33.33
N SER A 205 1.80 1.61 -32.94
CA SER A 205 2.81 2.48 -33.55
C SER A 205 4.14 1.76 -33.71
N GLU A 206 4.91 2.14 -34.73
CA GLU A 206 6.25 1.60 -35.00
C GLU A 206 7.25 1.84 -33.83
N ILE A 207 6.89 2.70 -32.88
CA ILE A 207 7.70 3.13 -31.73
C ILE A 207 6.96 3.00 -30.39
N ASP A 208 6.02 2.05 -30.26
CA ASP A 208 5.25 1.85 -29.03
C ASP A 208 6.12 1.71 -27.76
N TYR A 209 7.29 1.10 -27.89
CA TYR A 209 8.27 0.92 -26.81
C TYR A 209 8.90 2.23 -26.28
N LEU A 210 8.65 3.37 -26.93
CA LEU A 210 9.07 4.69 -26.45
C LEU A 210 8.01 5.38 -25.61
N TYR A 211 6.73 4.98 -25.71
CA TYR A 211 5.68 5.60 -24.92
C TYR A 211 5.62 5.00 -23.53
N TYR A 212 5.37 5.87 -22.56
CA TYR A 212 5.09 5.47 -21.21
C TYR A 212 3.85 6.17 -20.69
N THR A 213 3.20 5.51 -19.74
CA THR A 213 1.96 5.95 -19.12
C THR A 213 2.26 6.38 -17.69
N ILE A 214 1.77 7.56 -17.32
CA ILE A 214 1.83 8.11 -15.97
C ILE A 214 0.39 8.32 -15.50
N VAL A 215 0.12 8.01 -14.23
CA VAL A 215 -1.09 8.49 -13.55
C VAL A 215 -0.67 9.41 -12.42
N LYS A 216 -1.21 10.63 -12.44
CA LYS A 216 -0.98 11.66 -11.43
C LYS A 216 -2.24 11.98 -10.66
N ASP A 217 -2.09 12.24 -9.37
CA ASP A 217 -3.14 12.86 -8.56
C ASP A 217 -3.22 14.35 -8.91
N LYS A 218 -4.40 14.84 -9.34
CA LYS A 218 -4.53 16.24 -9.79
C LYS A 218 -4.48 17.27 -8.65
N GLN A 219 -4.74 16.86 -7.40
CA GLN A 219 -4.70 17.77 -6.26
C GLN A 219 -3.27 17.96 -5.77
N THR A 220 -2.46 16.90 -5.78
CA THR A 220 -1.10 16.89 -5.23
C THR A 220 0.00 16.94 -6.28
N ASP A 221 -0.33 16.80 -7.57
CA ASP A 221 0.59 16.60 -8.72
C ASP A 221 1.56 15.42 -8.55
N LYS A 222 1.28 14.52 -7.60
CA LYS A 222 2.12 13.35 -7.31
C LYS A 222 1.84 12.25 -8.32
N VAL A 223 2.90 11.69 -8.91
CA VAL A 223 2.84 10.46 -9.69
C VAL A 223 2.53 9.28 -8.77
N ILE A 224 1.43 8.58 -9.03
CA ILE A 224 1.01 7.39 -8.29
C ILE A 224 1.24 6.09 -9.07
N PHE A 225 1.44 6.20 -10.39
CA PHE A 225 1.72 5.08 -11.27
C PHE A 225 2.55 5.55 -12.45
N GLU A 226 3.53 4.73 -12.83
CA GLU A 226 4.34 4.92 -14.02
C GLU A 226 4.63 3.55 -14.63
N SER A 227 4.48 3.42 -15.95
CA SER A 227 4.86 2.20 -16.67
C SER A 227 5.31 2.51 -18.08
N THR A 228 6.40 1.86 -18.48
CA THR A 228 6.92 1.84 -19.85
C THR A 228 6.52 0.58 -20.62
N ILE A 229 5.80 -0.34 -19.97
CA ILE A 229 5.49 -1.67 -20.49
C ILE A 229 4.08 -1.67 -21.06
N TRP A 230 3.97 -2.09 -22.32
CA TRP A 230 2.72 -2.44 -22.98
C TRP A 230 2.61 -3.96 -23.09
N LYS A 231 1.47 -4.51 -22.70
CA LYS A 231 1.11 -5.90 -22.98
C LYS A 231 0.54 -5.99 -24.39
N TYR A 232 0.85 -7.09 -25.08
CA TYR A 232 0.26 -7.44 -26.37
C TYR A 232 -0.50 -8.76 -26.21
N GLY A 233 -1.79 -8.76 -26.53
CA GLY A 233 -2.68 -9.90 -26.36
C GLY A 233 -3.95 -9.55 -25.57
N GLY A 234 -4.99 -10.38 -25.72
CA GLY A 234 -6.29 -10.23 -25.06
C GLY A 234 -7.22 -9.19 -25.70
N VAL A 235 -6.68 -8.09 -26.23
CA VAL A 235 -7.42 -7.07 -26.99
C VAL A 235 -6.92 -7.08 -28.42
N ILE A 236 -7.81 -7.36 -29.37
CA ILE A 236 -7.47 -7.48 -30.79
C ILE A 236 -8.30 -6.52 -31.64
N THR A 237 -7.73 -6.08 -32.77
CA THR A 237 -8.46 -5.36 -33.82
C THR A 237 -9.42 -6.31 -34.56
N GLU A 238 -10.27 -5.76 -35.43
CA GLU A 238 -11.09 -6.57 -36.36
C GLU A 238 -10.22 -7.46 -37.26
N ALA A 239 -9.02 -6.99 -37.60
CA ALA A 239 -8.01 -7.74 -38.34
C ALA A 239 -7.22 -8.75 -37.48
N HIS A 240 -7.65 -8.99 -36.23
CA HIS A 240 -7.04 -9.91 -35.27
C HIS A 240 -5.60 -9.53 -34.85
N GLU A 241 -5.23 -8.25 -34.98
CA GLU A 241 -3.94 -7.75 -34.52
C GLU A 241 -4.01 -7.36 -33.05
N PRO A 242 -3.07 -7.79 -32.19
CA PRO A 242 -3.08 -7.45 -30.78
C PRO A 242 -2.78 -5.96 -30.57
N LEU A 243 -3.62 -5.28 -29.79
CA LEU A 243 -3.42 -3.89 -29.42
C LEU A 243 -2.58 -3.76 -28.14
N PRO A 244 -1.65 -2.78 -28.09
CA PRO A 244 -0.89 -2.47 -26.89
C PRO A 244 -1.84 -2.00 -25.78
N ASN A 245 -1.77 -2.66 -24.63
CA ASN A 245 -2.60 -2.32 -23.49
C ASN A 245 -1.86 -2.38 -22.16
N ILE A 246 -2.38 -1.66 -21.18
CA ILE A 246 -1.88 -1.69 -19.81
C ILE A 246 -3.05 -1.73 -18.83
N SER A 247 -2.98 -2.66 -17.90
CA SER A 247 -3.94 -2.79 -16.79
C SER A 247 -3.40 -2.15 -15.53
N ILE A 248 -4.24 -1.37 -14.87
CA ILE A 248 -3.95 -0.62 -13.66
C ILE A 248 -4.95 -1.07 -12.58
N ASP A 249 -4.43 -1.71 -11.54
CA ASP A 249 -5.23 -2.17 -10.41
C ASP A 249 -5.77 -0.98 -9.60
N LYS A 250 -7.06 -1.01 -9.22
CA LYS A 250 -7.70 0.06 -8.46
C LYS A 250 -6.97 0.36 -7.13
N ALA A 251 -6.28 -0.61 -6.54
CA ALA A 251 -5.61 -0.48 -5.25
C ALA A 251 -4.51 0.60 -5.23
N ILE A 252 -4.03 1.07 -6.38
CA ILE A 252 -3.08 2.21 -6.44
C ILE A 252 -3.73 3.53 -6.00
N PHE A 253 -5.04 3.67 -6.19
CA PHE A 253 -5.79 4.86 -5.83
C PHE A 253 -6.13 4.78 -4.34
N LYS A 254 -5.54 5.68 -3.53
CA LYS A 254 -5.71 5.68 -2.08
C LYS A 254 -6.80 6.62 -1.58
N LYS A 255 -7.27 7.54 -2.41
CA LYS A 255 -8.31 8.53 -2.08
C LYS A 255 -9.24 8.72 -3.26
N SER A 256 -10.47 9.14 -2.97
CA SER A 256 -11.39 9.64 -3.99
C SER A 256 -10.87 10.97 -4.55
N GLY A 257 -11.03 11.19 -5.85
CA GLY A 257 -10.58 12.41 -6.50
C GLY A 257 -10.39 12.26 -8.00
N ASP A 258 -9.95 13.35 -8.62
CA ASP A 258 -9.60 13.35 -10.03
C ASP A 258 -8.10 13.07 -10.20
N TYR A 259 -7.81 12.14 -11.10
CA TYR A 259 -6.49 11.74 -11.53
C TYR A 259 -6.30 12.11 -13.01
N GLU A 260 -5.06 12.34 -13.39
CA GLU A 260 -4.66 12.60 -14.77
C GLU A 260 -3.87 11.42 -15.31
N ILE A 261 -4.37 10.83 -16.39
CA ILE A 261 -3.65 9.82 -17.17
C ILE A 261 -2.89 10.56 -18.26
N ILE A 262 -1.58 10.35 -18.32
CA ILE A 262 -0.67 10.98 -19.28
C ILE A 262 0.04 9.88 -20.06
N ILE A 263 -0.02 9.94 -21.39
CA ILE A 263 0.76 9.06 -22.27
C ILE A 263 1.65 9.94 -23.12
N GLN A 264 2.97 9.72 -23.04
CA GLN A 264 3.95 10.53 -23.75
C GLN A 264 5.19 9.74 -24.13
N PRO A 265 5.94 10.15 -25.18
CA PRO A 265 7.20 9.50 -25.55
C PRO A 265 8.31 9.87 -24.57
N ARG A 266 9.16 8.90 -24.22
CA ARG A 266 10.33 9.10 -23.36
C ARG A 266 11.54 9.57 -24.18
N ILE A 267 11.47 10.80 -24.68
CA ILE A 267 12.55 11.43 -25.46
C ILE A 267 12.86 12.79 -24.87
N LYS A 268 14.15 13.11 -24.80
CA LYS A 268 14.60 14.46 -24.45
C LYS A 268 14.44 15.36 -25.66
N PHE A 269 13.38 16.17 -25.67
CA PHE A 269 13.17 17.20 -26.67
C PHE A 269 13.92 18.47 -26.27
N ASP A 270 14.53 19.14 -27.24
CA ASP A 270 15.02 20.52 -27.11
C ASP A 270 13.96 21.48 -27.69
N LEU A 271 12.74 21.38 -27.14
CA LEU A 271 11.55 22.08 -27.61
C LEU A 271 10.92 22.87 -26.46
N SER A 272 10.14 23.89 -26.80
CA SER A 272 9.36 24.62 -25.79
C SER A 272 8.29 23.72 -25.14
N PRO A 273 7.88 23.97 -23.88
CA PRO A 273 6.82 23.19 -23.23
C PRO A 273 5.53 23.09 -24.05
N LYS A 274 5.17 24.17 -24.78
CA LYS A 274 3.99 24.21 -25.66
C LYS A 274 4.10 23.27 -26.86
N GLU A 275 5.30 23.05 -27.36
CA GLU A 275 5.55 22.12 -28.47
C GLU A 275 5.58 20.67 -27.97
N ILE A 276 6.07 20.43 -26.76
CA ILE A 276 6.06 19.11 -26.14
C ILE A 276 4.61 18.60 -25.96
N GLU A 277 3.66 19.48 -25.60
CA GLU A 277 2.24 19.13 -25.47
C GLU A 277 1.62 18.55 -26.76
N LYS A 278 2.22 18.78 -27.95
CA LYS A 278 1.77 18.15 -29.20
C LYS A 278 1.97 16.64 -29.21
N TYR A 279 2.84 16.10 -28.35
CA TYR A 279 3.16 14.67 -28.26
C TYR A 279 2.53 13.99 -27.03
N ILE A 280 1.90 14.78 -26.15
CA ILE A 280 1.32 14.31 -24.89
C ILE A 280 -0.18 14.11 -25.05
N THR A 281 -0.66 12.94 -24.62
CA THR A 281 -2.09 12.64 -24.55
C THR A 281 -2.54 12.59 -23.09
N ARG A 282 -3.64 13.28 -22.79
CA ARG A 282 -4.16 13.44 -21.42
C ARG A 282 -5.62 13.01 -21.34
N TYR A 283 -5.96 12.31 -20.26
CA TYR A 283 -7.33 11.99 -19.88
C TYR A 283 -7.55 12.25 -18.41
N THR A 284 -8.77 12.65 -18.04
CA THR A 284 -9.17 12.78 -16.63
C THR A 284 -9.91 11.54 -16.18
N LEU A 285 -9.40 10.91 -15.12
CA LEU A 285 -10.00 9.77 -14.44
C LEU A 285 -10.52 10.21 -13.07
N SER A 286 -11.83 10.17 -12.87
CA SER A 286 -12.41 10.33 -11.54
C SER A 286 -12.50 8.99 -10.85
N VAL A 287 -11.94 8.91 -9.66
CA VAL A 287 -12.03 7.71 -8.82
C VAL A 287 -12.91 8.04 -7.63
N THR A 288 -13.92 7.21 -7.43
CA THR A 288 -14.76 7.24 -6.23
C THR A 288 -14.45 5.99 -5.42
N LEU A 289 -13.71 6.20 -4.34
CA LEU A 289 -13.55 5.22 -3.28
C LEU A 289 -14.68 5.44 -2.27
N SER A 290 -15.44 4.41 -1.97
CA SER A 290 -16.22 4.44 -0.74
C SER A 290 -15.21 4.47 0.40
N ASP A 291 -15.12 5.60 1.10
CA ASP A 291 -14.50 5.60 2.41
C ASP A 291 -15.07 4.39 3.16
N LYS A 292 -14.22 3.60 3.84
CA LYS A 292 -14.69 2.70 4.89
C LYS A 292 -15.22 3.52 6.09
N ASN A 293 -16.06 4.51 5.81
CA ASN A 293 -16.87 5.19 6.77
C ASN A 293 -17.94 4.18 7.13
N TYR A 294 -17.82 3.60 8.32
CA TYR A 294 -18.90 2.85 8.94
C TYR A 294 -20.21 3.55 8.64
N THR A 295 -21.12 2.84 7.99
CA THR A 295 -22.42 3.39 7.64
C THR A 295 -23.04 3.95 8.92
N LYS A 296 -23.78 5.06 8.88
CA LYS A 296 -24.44 5.62 10.08
C LYS A 296 -25.16 4.51 10.89
N LYS A 297 -25.78 3.55 10.19
CA LYS A 297 -26.39 2.34 10.77
C LYS A 297 -25.40 1.46 11.56
N GLU A 298 -24.21 1.19 11.03
CA GLU A 298 -23.18 0.38 11.69
C GLU A 298 -22.63 1.09 12.93
N LEU A 299 -22.37 2.40 12.86
CA LEU A 299 -22.00 3.21 14.04
C LEU A 299 -23.09 3.17 15.13
N PHE A 300 -24.37 3.26 14.74
CA PHE A 300 -25.48 3.09 15.68
C PHE A 300 -25.54 1.70 16.30
N ILE A 301 -25.32 0.63 15.50
CA ILE A 301 -25.29 -0.75 15.99
C ILE A 301 -24.14 -0.95 16.98
N TYR A 302 -22.93 -0.51 16.64
CA TYR A 302 -21.78 -0.60 17.55
C TYR A 302 -21.99 0.22 18.82
N GLY A 303 -22.52 1.44 18.70
CA GLY A 303 -22.89 2.27 19.85
C GLY A 303 -23.93 1.59 20.75
N PHE A 304 -24.94 0.95 20.17
CA PHE A 304 -25.95 0.21 20.90
C PHE A 304 -25.37 -1.01 21.62
N ILE A 305 -24.49 -1.77 20.96
CA ILE A 305 -23.81 -2.93 21.58
C ILE A 305 -23.01 -2.50 22.80
N VAL A 306 -22.24 -1.40 22.70
CA VAL A 306 -21.46 -0.85 23.82
C VAL A 306 -22.38 -0.36 24.94
N ALA A 307 -23.44 0.38 24.62
CA ALA A 307 -24.41 0.83 25.62
C ALA A 307 -25.13 -0.33 26.32
N ALA A 308 -25.51 -1.38 25.57
CA ALA A 308 -26.16 -2.56 26.11
C ALA A 308 -25.22 -3.37 27.03
N THR A 309 -23.94 -3.50 26.67
CA THR A 309 -22.94 -4.16 27.53
C THR A 309 -22.70 -3.38 28.82
N ILE A 310 -22.58 -2.04 28.75
CA ILE A 310 -22.46 -1.19 29.94
C ILE A 310 -23.72 -1.32 30.82
N GLY A 311 -24.91 -1.29 30.22
CA GLY A 311 -26.18 -1.45 30.92
C GLY A 311 -26.30 -2.82 31.62
N LEU A 312 -25.88 -3.89 30.95
CA LEU A 312 -25.87 -5.24 31.52
C LEU A 312 -24.91 -5.34 32.72
N ILE A 313 -23.69 -4.81 32.58
CA ILE A 313 -22.71 -4.77 33.68
C ILE A 313 -23.28 -3.99 34.87
N PHE A 314 -23.92 -2.85 34.61
CA PHE A 314 -24.56 -2.05 35.65
C PHE A 314 -25.68 -2.80 36.38
N LEU A 315 -26.55 -3.51 35.65
CA LEU A 315 -27.61 -4.34 36.24
C LEU A 315 -27.05 -5.47 37.11
N VAL A 316 -25.99 -6.12 36.65
CA VAL A 316 -25.29 -7.17 37.42
C VAL A 316 -24.75 -6.59 38.73
N ILE A 317 -24.08 -5.43 38.69
CA ILE A 317 -23.57 -4.74 39.89
C ILE A 317 -24.72 -4.42 40.86
N LEU A 318 -25.82 -3.84 40.37
CA LEU A 318 -27.00 -3.53 41.19
C LEU A 318 -27.60 -4.78 41.85
N TYR A 319 -27.69 -5.88 41.10
CA TYR A 319 -28.20 -7.15 41.63
C TYR A 319 -27.32 -7.69 42.77
N TYR A 320 -25.99 -7.73 42.57
CA TYR A 320 -25.06 -8.18 43.60
C TYR A 320 -25.06 -7.27 44.84
N ASN A 321 -25.14 -5.94 44.65
CA ASN A 321 -25.23 -5.00 45.77
C ASN A 321 -26.54 -5.18 46.56
N LYS A 322 -27.67 -5.37 45.88
CA LYS A 322 -28.96 -5.64 46.55
C LYS A 322 -28.92 -6.96 47.32
N LYS A 323 -28.33 -8.01 46.75
CA LYS A 323 -28.17 -9.31 47.42
C LYS A 323 -27.29 -9.20 48.66
N ARG A 324 -26.14 -8.52 48.55
CA ARG A 324 -25.23 -8.28 49.68
C ARG A 324 -25.89 -7.48 50.80
N ASN A 325 -26.65 -6.43 50.46
CA ASN A 325 -27.36 -5.64 51.47
C ASN A 325 -28.44 -6.46 52.18
N LYS A 326 -29.19 -7.29 51.46
CA LYS A 326 -30.15 -8.21 52.08
C LYS A 326 -29.48 -9.21 53.03
N GLN A 327 -28.34 -9.77 52.64
CA GLN A 327 -27.57 -10.68 53.49
C GLN A 327 -27.07 -9.98 54.76
N LYS A 328 -26.50 -8.78 54.64
CA LYS A 328 -26.06 -7.98 55.79
C LYS A 328 -27.19 -7.67 56.77
N ILE A 329 -28.38 -7.32 56.25
CA ILE A 329 -29.55 -7.06 57.09
C ILE A 329 -30.00 -8.33 57.81
N ALA A 330 -30.06 -9.46 57.10
CA ALA A 330 -30.43 -10.76 57.69
C ALA A 330 -29.43 -11.22 58.76
N GLU A 331 -28.12 -11.04 58.52
CA GLU A 331 -27.07 -11.33 59.50
C GLU A 331 -27.20 -10.44 60.74
N GLN A 332 -27.47 -9.15 60.56
CA GLN A 332 -27.71 -8.22 61.68
C GLN A 332 -28.95 -8.60 62.49
N GLU A 333 -30.04 -8.99 61.83
CA GLU A 333 -31.25 -9.47 62.49
C GLU A 333 -30.99 -10.77 63.25
N GLN A 334 -30.23 -11.71 62.66
CA GLN A 334 -29.85 -12.95 63.32
C GLN A 334 -29.00 -12.69 64.57
N LEU A 335 -27.97 -11.84 64.47
CA LEU A 335 -27.13 -11.45 65.62
C LEU A 335 -27.96 -10.80 66.72
N LYS A 336 -28.87 -9.89 66.37
CA LYS A 336 -29.79 -9.24 67.32
C LYS A 336 -30.71 -10.25 67.99
N ASN A 337 -31.25 -11.21 67.24
CA ASN A 337 -32.10 -12.26 67.79
C ASN A 337 -31.30 -13.19 68.71
N THR A 338 -30.10 -13.61 68.32
CA THR A 338 -29.21 -14.41 69.17
C THR A 338 -28.89 -13.69 70.48
N ALA A 339 -28.51 -12.42 70.43
CA ALA A 339 -28.26 -11.61 71.62
C ALA A 339 -29.50 -11.47 72.51
N LYS A 340 -30.69 -11.30 71.90
CA LYS A 340 -31.97 -11.27 72.62
C LYS A 340 -32.29 -12.62 73.28
N HIS A 341 -32.04 -13.73 72.59
CA HIS A 341 -32.26 -15.07 73.14
C HIS A 341 -31.30 -15.37 74.29
N GLN A 342 -30.01 -15.02 74.16
CA GLN A 342 -29.03 -15.12 75.24
C GLN A 342 -29.46 -14.29 76.46
N LEU A 343 -29.88 -13.03 76.24
CA LEU A 343 -30.38 -12.17 77.31
C LEU A 343 -31.63 -12.78 77.99
N ASN A 344 -32.55 -13.32 77.20
CA ASN A 344 -33.75 -13.97 77.74
C ASN A 344 -33.40 -15.27 78.51
N ALA A 345 -32.41 -16.04 78.05
CA ALA A 345 -31.93 -17.23 78.74
C ALA A 345 -31.33 -16.86 80.12
N VAL A 346 -30.45 -15.86 80.16
CA VAL A 346 -29.89 -15.32 81.42
C VAL A 346 -31.00 -14.80 82.34
N ARG A 347 -31.97 -14.06 81.79
CA ARG A 347 -33.15 -13.61 82.56
C ARG A 347 -34.00 -14.75 83.08
N SER A 348 -34.11 -15.87 82.35
CA SER A 348 -34.91 -17.03 82.77
C SER A 348 -34.22 -17.86 83.85
N GLN A 349 -32.88 -17.86 83.89
CA GLN A 349 -32.12 -18.46 84.99
C GLN A 349 -32.37 -17.71 86.31
N LEU A 350 -32.62 -16.39 86.23
CA LEU A 350 -33.04 -15.59 87.37
C LEU A 350 -34.56 -15.73 87.59
N ASN A 351 -35.00 -16.50 88.59
CA ASN A 351 -36.41 -16.51 88.99
C ASN A 351 -36.78 -15.17 89.66
N PRO A 352 -37.48 -14.24 88.98
CA PRO A 352 -37.65 -12.87 89.50
C PRO A 352 -38.47 -12.87 90.79
N HIS A 353 -39.44 -13.79 90.89
CA HIS A 353 -40.26 -13.96 92.08
C HIS A 353 -39.40 -14.37 93.28
N PHE A 354 -38.50 -15.34 93.12
CA PHE A 354 -37.54 -15.74 94.16
C PHE A 354 -36.66 -14.55 94.59
N LEU A 355 -36.16 -13.76 93.64
CA LEU A 355 -35.34 -12.57 93.97
C LEU A 355 -36.14 -11.56 94.81
N PHE A 356 -37.39 -11.27 94.44
CA PHE A 356 -38.25 -10.36 95.21
C PHE A 356 -38.58 -10.91 96.60
N ASN A 357 -38.87 -12.20 96.70
CA ASN A 357 -39.13 -12.87 97.98
C ASN A 357 -37.91 -12.82 98.89
N ALA A 358 -36.74 -13.15 98.35
CA ALA A 358 -35.50 -13.13 99.11
C ALA A 358 -35.16 -11.73 99.62
N LEU A 359 -35.26 -10.69 98.77
CA LEU A 359 -35.02 -9.31 99.17
C LEU A 359 -36.03 -8.83 100.21
N SER A 360 -37.30 -9.18 100.04
CA SER A 360 -38.36 -8.83 101.00
C SER A 360 -38.15 -9.53 102.35
N GLY A 361 -37.73 -10.80 102.34
CA GLY A 361 -37.37 -11.54 103.55
C GLY A 361 -36.19 -10.91 104.30
N ILE A 362 -35.13 -10.51 103.58
CA ILE A 362 -33.99 -9.78 104.15
C ILE A 362 -34.46 -8.46 104.77
N GLN A 363 -35.28 -7.69 104.04
CA GLN A 363 -35.83 -6.42 104.53
C GLN A 363 -36.68 -6.60 105.79
N ASN A 364 -37.49 -7.66 105.85
CA ASN A 364 -38.30 -7.98 107.02
C ASN A 364 -37.43 -8.29 108.25
N LEU A 365 -36.39 -9.12 108.08
CA LEU A 365 -35.44 -9.44 109.16
C LEU A 365 -34.70 -8.19 109.67
N MET A 366 -34.29 -7.29 108.76
CA MET A 366 -33.70 -6.01 109.15
C MET A 366 -34.69 -5.13 109.94
N ASN A 367 -35.94 -5.04 109.49
CA ASN A 367 -36.99 -4.26 110.17
C ASN A 367 -37.31 -4.80 111.58
N LYS A 368 -37.13 -6.11 111.83
CA LYS A 368 -37.28 -6.75 113.14
C LYS A 368 -36.04 -6.63 114.04
N ASN A 369 -35.00 -5.90 113.61
CA ASN A 369 -33.69 -5.82 114.27
C ASN A 369 -32.95 -7.17 114.41
N GLU A 370 -33.28 -8.17 113.58
CA GLU A 370 -32.61 -9.47 113.57
C GLU A 370 -31.40 -9.47 112.61
N MET A 371 -30.44 -8.58 112.86
CA MET A 371 -29.33 -8.30 111.93
C MET A 371 -28.47 -9.52 111.60
N ASP A 372 -28.23 -10.42 112.56
CA ASP A 372 -27.45 -11.64 112.32
C ASP A 372 -28.16 -12.62 111.38
N ASN A 373 -29.49 -12.73 111.50
CA ASN A 373 -30.30 -13.57 110.61
C ASN A 373 -30.39 -12.95 109.21
N ALA A 374 -30.57 -11.63 109.13
CA ALA A 374 -30.56 -10.90 107.86
C ALA A 374 -29.23 -11.10 107.09
N ASN A 375 -28.09 -11.00 107.79
CA ASN A 375 -26.76 -11.20 107.18
C ASN A 375 -26.53 -12.64 106.69
N LYS A 376 -26.99 -13.64 107.46
CA LYS A 376 -26.94 -15.05 107.04
C LYS A 376 -27.81 -15.30 105.81
N TYR A 377 -29.02 -14.74 105.78
CA TYR A 377 -29.94 -14.88 104.67
C TYR A 377 -29.41 -14.19 103.40
N LEU A 378 -28.87 -12.97 103.53
CA LEU A 378 -28.19 -12.26 102.44
C LEU A 378 -26.99 -13.03 101.91
N SER A 379 -26.21 -13.67 102.78
CA SER A 379 -25.07 -14.51 102.38
C SER A 379 -25.51 -15.74 101.57
N LYS A 380 -26.61 -16.39 101.96
CA LYS A 380 -27.21 -17.50 101.20
C LYS A 380 -27.76 -17.04 99.85
N PHE A 381 -28.49 -15.93 99.84
CA PHE A 381 -28.99 -15.30 98.62
C PHE A 381 -27.86 -14.98 97.63
N ALA A 382 -26.78 -14.36 98.10
CA ALA A 382 -25.61 -14.03 97.29
C ALA A 382 -24.93 -15.30 96.75
N ARG A 383 -24.86 -16.37 97.55
CA ARG A 383 -24.31 -17.66 97.13
C ARG A 383 -25.15 -18.32 96.04
N LEU A 384 -26.47 -18.39 96.23
CA LEU A 384 -27.41 -18.95 95.23
C LEU A 384 -27.36 -18.14 93.93
N THR A 385 -27.46 -16.82 94.02
CA THR A 385 -27.43 -15.92 92.84
C THR A 385 -26.11 -16.05 92.08
N ARG A 386 -24.98 -16.15 92.78
CA ARG A 386 -23.67 -16.36 92.15
C ARG A 386 -23.59 -17.70 91.43
N ASN A 387 -24.14 -18.79 92.00
CA ASN A 387 -24.13 -20.11 91.35
C ASN A 387 -25.06 -20.17 90.14
N VAL A 388 -26.22 -19.49 90.18
CA VAL A 388 -27.15 -19.39 89.04
C VAL A 388 -26.54 -18.59 87.87
N LEU A 389 -25.68 -17.62 88.17
CA LEU A 389 -24.98 -16.80 87.18
C LEU A 389 -23.59 -17.34 86.79
N ASP A 390 -23.13 -18.44 87.41
CA ASP A 390 -21.86 -19.08 87.06
C ASP A 390 -22.08 -20.06 85.90
N ASP A 391 -21.29 -19.94 84.84
CA ASP A 391 -21.50 -20.64 83.55
C ASP A 391 -20.90 -22.06 83.56
N LYS A 392 -21.14 -22.82 84.64
CA LYS A 392 -20.65 -24.20 84.78
C LYS A 392 -21.74 -25.18 84.37
N GLU A 393 -21.49 -25.96 83.32
CA GLU A 393 -22.42 -26.99 82.84
C GLU A 393 -22.68 -28.12 83.86
N LEU A 394 -21.75 -28.38 84.79
CA LEU A 394 -21.84 -29.45 85.79
C LEU A 394 -21.32 -28.99 87.16
N ILE A 395 -22.04 -29.36 88.22
CA ILE A 395 -21.61 -29.18 89.63
C ILE A 395 -21.62 -30.52 90.37
N SER A 396 -20.92 -30.62 91.50
CA SER A 396 -20.92 -31.86 92.30
C SER A 396 -22.26 -32.08 93.00
N LEU A 397 -22.65 -33.34 93.22
CA LEU A 397 -23.89 -33.68 93.94
C LEU A 397 -23.95 -33.04 95.36
N SER A 398 -22.80 -32.89 96.02
CA SER A 398 -22.69 -32.21 97.31
C SER A 398 -22.99 -30.71 97.24
N GLN A 399 -22.56 -30.05 96.16
CA GLN A 399 -22.85 -28.65 95.89
C GLN A 399 -24.34 -28.47 95.56
N GLU A 400 -24.88 -29.30 94.67
CA GLU A 400 -26.31 -29.32 94.33
C GLU A 400 -27.18 -29.46 95.58
N LYS A 401 -26.86 -30.43 96.46
CA LYS A 401 -27.57 -30.61 97.73
C LYS A 401 -27.51 -29.34 98.61
N THR A 402 -26.34 -28.73 98.72
CA THR A 402 -26.17 -27.50 99.53
C THR A 402 -26.98 -26.34 98.96
N LEU A 403 -27.03 -26.22 97.63
CA LEU A 403 -27.81 -25.19 96.95
C LEU A 403 -29.32 -25.41 97.12
N LEU A 404 -29.80 -26.65 97.00
CA LEU A 404 -31.19 -26.99 97.27
C LEU A 404 -31.58 -26.73 98.72
N ASP A 405 -30.69 -27.08 99.67
CA ASP A 405 -30.91 -26.81 101.10
C ASP A 405 -30.98 -25.28 101.36
N ASP A 406 -30.08 -24.48 100.76
CA ASP A 406 -30.11 -23.01 100.84
C ASP A 406 -31.38 -22.43 100.19
N TYR A 407 -31.81 -22.95 99.03
CA TYR A 407 -33.01 -22.50 98.31
C TYR A 407 -34.30 -22.78 99.11
N LEU A 408 -34.45 -24.01 99.61
CA LEU A 408 -35.63 -24.42 100.36
C LEU A 408 -35.77 -23.64 101.68
N GLN A 409 -34.64 -23.37 102.37
CA GLN A 409 -34.65 -22.55 103.58
C GLN A 409 -35.06 -21.10 103.31
N MET A 410 -34.83 -20.61 102.10
CA MET A 410 -35.23 -19.26 101.71
C MET A 410 -36.70 -19.17 101.29
N GLU A 411 -37.27 -20.20 100.66
CA GLU A 411 -38.70 -20.23 100.33
C GLU A 411 -39.62 -20.55 101.53
N GLN A 412 -39.07 -20.90 102.70
CA GLN A 412 -39.82 -21.24 103.92
C GLN A 412 -40.17 -20.04 104.83
N LEU A 413 -39.70 -18.83 104.50
CA LEU A 413 -39.89 -17.57 105.25
C LEU A 413 -40.92 -16.67 104.59
#